data_AF-A0A1R3S0V8-F1
#
_entry.id   AF-A0A1R3S0V8-F1
#
_cell.length_a   1.000
_cell.length_b   1.000
_cell.length_c   1.000
_cell.angle_alpha   90.00
_cell.angle_beta   90.00
_cell.angle_gamma   90.00
#
_symmetry.space_group_name_H-M   'P 1'
#
loop_
_entity.id
_entity.type
_entity.pdbx_description
1 polymer ?
#
loop_
_entity_poly.entity_id
_entity_poly.type
_entity_poly.pdbx_seq_one_letter_code
_entity_poly.pdbx_strand_id
1 'polypeptide(L)'
;MDRRVFSFFVALCLYAQWAIASLTSNEIANSLNELAQQGFAAKDLVLGINSTSDAGPMRDVYTEIDTMVTVVLTDVSFMTNTPIITDEAEEQDVYEGYSNFVQSLLELMDAFSTSATLLESLDDVTKYKVPSEVRVLESAVDAYFYNIIGLFPANSSYNAQANNQKAQVDTHCFQAIWAFDVGEGNQSRSDSSLHSRWLRRGSA
;
A
#
# COMPACT_ATOMS: atom_id res chain seq x y z
N MET A 1 -0.49 -4.26 -27.62
CA MET A 1 -0.71 -5.52 -26.88
C MET A 1 -1.50 -5.17 -25.64
N ASP A 2 -2.67 -5.76 -25.46
CA ASP A 2 -3.56 -5.40 -24.35
C ASP A 2 -2.92 -5.73 -23.00
N ARG A 3 -2.79 -4.72 -22.14
CA ARG A 3 -2.24 -4.81 -20.77
C ARG A 3 -2.97 -5.88 -19.93
N ARG A 4 -4.25 -6.12 -20.24
CA ARG A 4 -5.10 -7.17 -19.64
C ARG A 4 -4.70 -8.60 -20.03
N VAL A 5 -4.10 -8.77 -21.21
CA VAL A 5 -3.69 -10.09 -21.71
C VAL A 5 -2.39 -10.52 -21.00
N PHE A 6 -1.50 -9.57 -20.68
CA PHE A 6 -0.24 -9.87 -19.97
C PHE A 6 -0.47 -10.28 -18.50
N SER A 7 -1.35 -9.58 -17.77
CA SER A 7 -1.74 -10.00 -16.40
C SER A 7 -2.38 -11.40 -16.37
N PHE A 8 -3.08 -11.80 -17.44
CA PHE A 8 -3.73 -13.11 -17.50
C PHE A 8 -2.73 -14.26 -17.70
N PHE A 9 -1.61 -14.02 -18.40
CA PHE A 9 -0.59 -15.04 -18.61
C PHE A 9 0.26 -15.32 -17.36
N VAL A 10 0.43 -14.34 -16.47
CA VAL A 10 1.11 -14.54 -15.18
C VAL A 10 0.21 -15.31 -14.20
N ALA A 11 -1.09 -14.97 -14.14
CA ALA A 11 -2.05 -15.64 -13.27
C ALA A 11 -2.28 -17.13 -13.62
N LEU A 12 -2.13 -17.51 -14.91
CA LEU A 12 -2.35 -18.90 -15.35
C LEU A 12 -1.16 -19.83 -15.09
N CYS A 13 0.06 -19.30 -14.94
CA CYS A 13 1.25 -20.11 -14.67
C CYS A 13 1.32 -20.62 -13.22
N LEU A 14 0.53 -20.05 -12.30
CA LEU A 14 0.55 -20.37 -10.87
C LEU A 14 -0.45 -21.48 -10.47
N TYR A 15 -1.27 -21.97 -11.39
CA TYR A 15 -2.35 -22.93 -11.08
C TYR A 15 -1.99 -24.41 -11.26
N ALA A 16 -0.73 -24.74 -11.52
CA ALA A 16 -0.32 -26.13 -11.74
C ALA A 16 0.96 -26.48 -10.99
N GLN A 17 0.87 -26.66 -9.66
CA GLN A 17 1.58 -27.71 -8.92
C GLN A 17 1.23 -27.66 -7.43
N TRP A 18 0.62 -28.74 -6.91
CA TRP A 18 0.73 -29.10 -5.50
C TRP A 18 2.16 -29.61 -5.28
N ALA A 19 3.09 -28.67 -5.14
CA ALA A 19 4.45 -28.90 -4.71
C ALA A 19 4.72 -27.95 -3.55
N ILE A 20 5.69 -28.30 -2.71
CA ILE A 20 6.31 -27.41 -1.73
C ILE A 20 6.97 -26.29 -2.55
N ALA A 21 6.18 -25.30 -2.95
CA ALA A 21 6.65 -24.20 -3.75
C ALA A 21 7.36 -23.21 -2.80
N SER A 22 8.61 -22.93 -3.13
CA SER A 22 9.45 -21.90 -2.52
C SER A 22 9.87 -20.96 -3.64
N LEU A 23 9.68 -19.66 -3.47
CA LEU A 23 10.23 -18.69 -4.40
C LEU A 23 11.75 -18.60 -4.26
N THR A 24 12.45 -18.47 -5.38
CA THR A 24 13.87 -18.14 -5.42
C THR A 24 14.10 -16.65 -5.13
N SER A 25 15.32 -16.28 -4.69
CA SER A 25 15.70 -14.89 -4.42
C SER A 25 15.43 -13.97 -5.63
N ASN A 26 15.73 -14.44 -6.85
CA ASN A 26 15.44 -13.71 -8.08
C ASN A 26 13.93 -13.52 -8.34
N GLU A 27 13.11 -14.54 -8.10
CA GLU A 27 11.66 -14.42 -8.26
C GLU A 27 11.07 -13.43 -7.25
N ILE A 28 11.56 -13.45 -6.00
CA ILE A 28 11.17 -12.50 -4.96
C ILE A 28 11.56 -11.07 -5.36
N ALA A 29 12.81 -10.85 -5.74
CA ALA A 29 13.31 -9.54 -6.15
C ALA A 29 12.53 -8.99 -7.36
N ASN A 30 12.22 -9.84 -8.35
CA ASN A 30 11.42 -9.45 -9.51
C ASN A 30 9.99 -9.09 -9.11
N SER A 31 9.32 -9.92 -8.30
CA SER A 31 7.97 -9.63 -7.84
C SER A 31 7.90 -8.31 -7.07
N LEU A 32 8.85 -8.06 -6.18
CA LEU A 32 8.94 -6.79 -5.44
C LEU A 32 9.11 -5.59 -6.36
N ASN A 33 9.94 -5.71 -7.40
CA ASN A 33 10.11 -4.63 -8.38
C ASN A 33 8.86 -4.42 -9.25
N GLU A 34 8.12 -5.48 -9.60
CA GLU A 34 6.84 -5.37 -10.31
C GLU A 34 5.77 -4.72 -9.43
N LEU A 35 5.70 -5.10 -8.16
CA LEU A 35 4.84 -4.46 -7.16
C LEU A 35 5.20 -2.99 -6.97
N ALA A 36 6.49 -2.65 -6.96
CA ALA A 36 6.94 -1.25 -6.91
C ALA A 36 6.42 -0.44 -8.10
N GLN A 37 6.50 -0.99 -9.32
CA GLN A 37 5.97 -0.34 -10.51
C GLN A 37 4.45 -0.14 -10.43
N GLN A 38 3.71 -1.12 -9.91
CA GLN A 38 2.26 -1.01 -9.68
C GLN A 38 1.95 0.08 -8.64
N GLY A 39 2.70 0.13 -7.53
CA GLY A 39 2.55 1.17 -6.51
C GLY A 39 2.77 2.58 -7.07
N PHE A 40 3.80 2.77 -7.90
CA PHE A 40 4.03 4.04 -8.58
C PHE A 40 2.94 4.36 -9.62
N ALA A 41 2.42 3.38 -10.35
CA ALA A 41 1.32 3.59 -11.27
C ALA A 41 0.04 4.03 -10.54
N ALA A 42 -0.29 3.40 -9.41
CA ALA A 42 -1.41 3.81 -8.55
C ALA A 42 -1.21 5.24 -8.01
N LYS A 43 0.02 5.57 -7.58
CA LYS A 43 0.38 6.92 -7.11
C LYS A 43 0.12 7.96 -8.20
N ASP A 44 0.60 7.70 -9.41
CA ASP A 44 0.47 8.63 -10.53
C ASP A 44 -1.01 8.84 -10.91
N LEU A 45 -1.86 7.83 -10.78
CA LEU A 45 -3.31 7.98 -10.94
C LEU A 45 -3.91 8.90 -9.86
N VAL A 46 -3.55 8.71 -8.59
CA VAL A 46 -4.03 9.56 -7.47
C VAL A 46 -3.61 11.01 -7.68
N LEU A 47 -2.33 11.25 -8.02
CA LEU A 47 -1.83 12.59 -8.32
C LEU A 47 -2.47 13.19 -9.58
N GLY A 48 -2.76 12.37 -10.58
CA GLY A 48 -3.50 12.75 -11.78
C GLY A 48 -4.90 13.26 -11.44
N ILE A 49 -5.66 12.52 -10.64
CA ILE A 49 -6.97 12.94 -10.11
C ILE A 49 -6.81 14.26 -9.35
N ASN A 50 -5.79 14.37 -8.49
CA ASN A 50 -5.55 15.58 -7.70
C ASN A 50 -5.31 16.82 -8.56
N SER A 51 -4.51 16.69 -9.61
CA SER A 51 -4.17 17.79 -10.51
C SER A 51 -5.30 18.20 -11.47
N THR A 52 -6.20 17.27 -11.81
CA THR A 52 -7.26 17.49 -12.81
C THR A 52 -8.64 17.68 -12.21
N SER A 53 -8.82 17.34 -10.93
CA SER A 53 -10.13 17.27 -10.27
C SER A 53 -11.14 16.36 -11.00
N ASP A 54 -10.64 15.32 -11.68
CA ASP A 54 -11.46 14.31 -12.35
C ASP A 54 -11.38 12.98 -11.57
N ALA A 55 -12.50 12.55 -10.99
CA ALA A 55 -12.60 11.27 -10.28
C ALA A 55 -12.74 10.05 -11.20
N GLY A 56 -12.87 10.23 -12.52
CA GLY A 56 -12.99 9.13 -13.48
C GLY A 56 -11.97 8.00 -13.31
N PRO A 57 -10.67 8.30 -13.07
CA PRO A 57 -9.64 7.29 -12.85
C PRO A 57 -9.67 6.58 -11.49
N MET A 58 -10.55 6.95 -10.54
CA MET A 58 -10.52 6.39 -9.18
C MET A 58 -10.80 4.88 -9.16
N ARG A 59 -11.59 4.37 -10.12
CA ARG A 59 -11.80 2.93 -10.26
C ARG A 59 -10.52 2.18 -10.62
N ASP A 60 -9.65 2.80 -11.40
CA ASP A 60 -8.37 2.21 -11.78
C ASP A 60 -7.41 2.22 -10.58
N VAL A 61 -7.44 3.26 -9.73
CA VAL A 61 -6.69 3.27 -8.46
C VAL A 61 -7.05 2.05 -7.59
N TYR A 62 -8.34 1.78 -7.37
CA TYR A 62 -8.77 0.61 -6.60
C TYR A 62 -8.34 -0.70 -7.26
N THR A 63 -8.40 -0.78 -8.60
CA THR A 63 -7.98 -1.97 -9.34
C THR A 63 -6.48 -2.25 -9.20
N GLU A 64 -5.63 -1.22 -9.21
CA GLU A 64 -4.19 -1.39 -9.00
C GLU A 64 -3.91 -1.85 -7.56
N ILE A 65 -4.62 -1.33 -6.54
CA ILE A 65 -4.49 -1.79 -5.15
C ILE A 65 -4.91 -3.25 -4.99
N ASP A 66 -6.09 -3.62 -5.52
CA ASP A 66 -6.59 -5.01 -5.49
C ASP A 66 -5.61 -5.97 -6.19
N THR A 67 -4.97 -5.52 -7.27
CA THR A 67 -3.96 -6.29 -7.98
C THR A 67 -2.71 -6.49 -7.12
N MET A 68 -2.20 -5.44 -6.49
CA MET A 68 -1.07 -5.53 -5.55
C MET A 68 -1.39 -6.50 -4.41
N VAL A 69 -2.57 -6.37 -3.77
CA VAL A 69 -3.02 -7.29 -2.71
C VAL A 69 -3.03 -8.74 -3.19
N THR A 70 -3.56 -8.98 -4.39
CA THR A 70 -3.64 -10.34 -4.96
C THR A 70 -2.26 -10.93 -5.18
N VAL A 71 -1.33 -10.16 -5.77
CA VAL A 71 0.06 -10.61 -6.01
C VAL A 71 0.76 -10.89 -4.69
N VAL A 72 0.68 -9.96 -3.74
CA VAL A 72 1.29 -10.09 -2.40
C VAL A 72 0.81 -11.35 -1.67
N LEU A 73 -0.51 -11.58 -1.62
CA LEU A 73 -1.08 -12.77 -0.96
C LEU A 73 -0.70 -14.07 -1.69
N THR A 74 -0.55 -14.01 -3.00
CA THR A 74 -0.09 -15.14 -3.80
C THR A 74 1.36 -15.47 -3.48
N ASP A 75 2.25 -14.47 -3.43
CA ASP A 75 3.66 -14.66 -3.09
C ASP A 75 3.81 -15.22 -1.67
N VAL A 76 3.06 -14.68 -0.70
CA VAL A 76 3.03 -15.20 0.69
C VAL A 76 2.73 -16.70 0.71
N SER A 77 1.82 -17.19 -0.13
CA SER A 77 1.48 -18.61 -0.21
C SER A 77 2.64 -19.49 -0.71
N PHE A 78 3.59 -18.90 -1.44
CA PHE A 78 4.77 -19.56 -1.99
C PHE A 78 6.05 -19.32 -1.17
N MET A 79 6.02 -18.49 -0.13
CA MET A 79 7.21 -18.18 0.68
C MET A 79 7.39 -19.05 1.92
N THR A 80 6.38 -19.84 2.31
CA THR A 80 6.37 -20.56 3.60
C THR A 80 7.55 -21.52 3.77
N ASN A 81 8.14 -22.01 2.68
CA ASN A 81 9.28 -22.94 2.70
C ASN A 81 10.56 -22.35 2.07
N THR A 82 10.60 -21.04 1.80
CA THR A 82 11.79 -20.39 1.27
C THR A 82 12.87 -20.33 2.36
N PRO A 83 14.09 -20.86 2.11
CA PRO A 83 15.16 -20.85 3.10
C PRO A 83 15.74 -19.45 3.28
N ILE A 84 16.43 -19.25 4.42
CA ILE A 84 17.27 -18.06 4.65
C ILE A 84 18.28 -17.93 3.52
N ILE A 85 18.43 -16.72 3.00
CA ILE A 85 19.38 -16.40 1.94
C ILE A 85 20.79 -16.48 2.53
N THR A 86 21.67 -17.22 1.86
CA THR A 86 23.06 -17.41 2.32
C THR A 86 24.09 -16.71 1.42
N ASP A 87 23.67 -16.30 0.22
CA ASP A 87 24.51 -15.59 -0.72
C ASP A 87 24.32 -14.08 -0.57
N GLU A 88 25.42 -13.35 -0.38
CA GLU A 88 25.37 -11.91 -0.10
C GLU A 88 24.86 -11.09 -1.30
N ALA A 89 25.07 -11.54 -2.54
CA ALA A 89 24.55 -10.86 -3.72
C ALA A 89 23.03 -11.06 -3.83
N GLU A 90 22.55 -12.28 -3.56
CA GLU A 90 21.10 -12.53 -3.49
C GLU A 90 20.42 -11.74 -2.36
N GLU A 91 21.08 -11.58 -1.20
CA GLU A 91 20.56 -10.71 -0.13
C GLU A 91 20.40 -9.27 -0.62
N GLN A 92 21.41 -8.74 -1.33
CA GLN A 92 21.36 -7.40 -1.89
C GLN A 92 20.22 -7.26 -2.91
N ASP A 93 20.09 -8.19 -3.85
CA ASP A 93 19.07 -8.14 -4.90
C ASP A 93 17.64 -8.14 -4.31
N VAL A 94 17.39 -9.02 -3.33
CA VAL A 94 16.09 -9.07 -2.63
C VAL A 94 15.84 -7.81 -1.82
N TYR A 95 16.86 -7.28 -1.14
CA TYR A 95 16.73 -6.05 -0.37
C TYR A 95 16.48 -4.82 -1.25
N GLU A 96 17.13 -4.71 -2.41
CA GLU A 96 16.88 -3.64 -3.38
C GLU A 96 15.44 -3.68 -3.89
N GLY A 97 14.95 -4.87 -4.28
CA GLY A 97 13.54 -5.05 -4.65
C GLY A 97 12.59 -4.65 -3.51
N TYR A 98 12.87 -5.12 -2.28
CA TYR A 98 12.09 -4.79 -1.09
C TYR A 98 12.02 -3.27 -0.86
N SER A 99 13.17 -2.60 -0.92
CA SER A 99 13.27 -1.15 -0.72
C SER A 99 12.54 -0.37 -1.81
N ASN A 100 12.55 -0.84 -3.06
CA ASN A 100 11.78 -0.23 -4.15
C ASN A 100 10.28 -0.35 -3.91
N PHE A 101 9.81 -1.52 -3.46
CA PHE A 101 8.39 -1.70 -3.16
C PHE A 101 7.96 -0.83 -1.96
N VAL A 102 8.75 -0.82 -0.88
CA VAL A 102 8.54 0.10 0.26
C VAL A 102 8.41 1.53 -0.22
N GLN A 103 9.37 2.03 -1.02
CA GLN A 103 9.34 3.41 -1.52
C GLN A 103 8.06 3.71 -2.30
N SER A 104 7.60 2.78 -3.13
CA SER A 104 6.34 2.94 -3.87
C SER A 104 5.12 3.05 -2.96
N LEU A 105 5.08 2.29 -1.86
CA LEU A 105 4.00 2.33 -0.88
C LEU A 105 4.00 3.64 -0.10
N LEU A 106 5.18 4.09 0.35
CA LEU A 106 5.31 5.38 1.04
C LEU A 106 4.77 6.52 0.17
N GLU A 107 5.19 6.58 -1.09
CA GLU A 107 4.74 7.62 -2.01
C GLU A 107 3.25 7.52 -2.37
N LEU A 108 2.72 6.31 -2.49
CA LEU A 108 1.27 6.10 -2.71
C LEU A 108 0.45 6.57 -1.50
N MET A 109 0.89 6.23 -0.29
CA MET A 109 0.23 6.67 0.95
C MET A 109 0.29 8.19 1.11
N ASP A 110 1.42 8.81 0.78
CA ASP A 110 1.57 10.27 0.78
C ASP A 110 0.66 10.93 -0.27
N ALA A 111 0.53 10.33 -1.46
CA ALA A 111 -0.40 10.81 -2.49
C ALA A 111 -1.86 10.75 -2.01
N PHE A 112 -2.27 9.68 -1.32
CA PHE A 112 -3.58 9.61 -0.71
C PHE A 112 -3.78 10.66 0.38
N SER A 113 -2.82 10.76 1.32
CA SER A 113 -2.90 11.72 2.44
C SER A 113 -3.00 13.15 1.95
N THR A 114 -2.24 13.52 0.91
CA THR A 114 -2.23 14.88 0.36
C THR A 114 -3.44 15.19 -0.51
N SER A 115 -4.09 14.17 -1.08
CA SER A 115 -5.26 14.32 -1.96
C SER A 115 -6.59 14.10 -1.26
N ALA A 116 -6.59 13.69 0.02
CA ALA A 116 -7.78 13.25 0.77
C ALA A 116 -8.96 14.23 0.67
N THR A 117 -8.76 15.51 1.00
CA THR A 117 -9.81 16.54 0.94
C THR A 117 -10.42 16.69 -0.45
N LEU A 118 -9.61 16.62 -1.50
CA LEU A 118 -10.15 16.71 -2.87
C LEU A 118 -10.91 15.44 -3.22
N LEU A 119 -10.34 14.26 -2.97
CA LEU A 119 -10.97 12.98 -3.29
C LEU A 119 -12.35 12.88 -2.64
N GLU A 120 -12.47 13.26 -1.37
CA GLU A 120 -13.75 13.36 -0.65
C GLU A 120 -14.73 14.29 -1.35
N SER A 121 -14.27 15.46 -1.78
CA SER A 121 -15.13 16.45 -2.45
C SER A 121 -15.62 16.01 -3.83
N LEU A 122 -14.87 15.13 -4.50
CA LEU A 122 -15.23 14.60 -5.82
C LEU A 122 -16.22 13.43 -5.72
N ASP A 123 -16.06 12.58 -4.71
CA ASP A 123 -16.93 11.45 -4.45
C ASP A 123 -16.91 11.07 -2.96
N ASP A 124 -18.03 11.27 -2.27
CA ASP A 124 -18.21 10.96 -0.85
C ASP A 124 -17.91 9.48 -0.51
N VAL A 125 -17.98 8.57 -1.48
CA VAL A 125 -17.64 7.14 -1.27
C VAL A 125 -16.15 6.98 -0.95
N THR A 126 -15.28 7.84 -1.48
CA THR A 126 -13.82 7.76 -1.30
C THR A 126 -13.43 7.88 0.17
N LYS A 127 -14.20 8.64 0.97
CA LYS A 127 -14.04 8.77 2.43
C LYS A 127 -13.94 7.42 3.14
N TYR A 128 -14.72 6.43 2.71
CA TYR A 128 -14.73 5.12 3.35
C TYR A 128 -13.96 4.08 2.53
N LYS A 129 -14.00 4.20 1.20
CA LYS A 129 -13.40 3.21 0.31
C LYS A 129 -11.88 3.29 0.31
N VAL A 130 -11.27 4.48 0.22
CA VAL A 130 -9.80 4.61 0.24
C VAL A 130 -9.22 4.07 1.55
N PRO A 131 -9.70 4.47 2.75
CA PRO A 131 -9.20 3.89 3.99
C PRO A 131 -9.44 2.38 4.09
N SER A 132 -10.52 1.85 3.51
CA SER A 132 -10.76 0.41 3.47
C SER A 132 -9.70 -0.29 2.62
N GLU A 133 -9.41 0.21 1.42
CA GLU A 133 -8.40 -0.38 0.53
C GLU A 133 -7.00 -0.31 1.13
N VAL A 134 -6.64 0.83 1.75
CA VAL A 134 -5.35 0.99 2.42
C VAL A 134 -5.17 -0.03 3.54
N ARG A 135 -6.21 -0.28 4.36
CA ARG A 135 -6.14 -1.30 5.43
C ARG A 135 -5.96 -2.73 4.90
N VAL A 136 -6.62 -3.04 3.78
CA VAL A 136 -6.48 -4.36 3.14
C VAL A 136 -5.06 -4.52 2.59
N LEU A 137 -4.55 -3.50 1.91
CA LEU A 137 -3.17 -3.48 1.40
C LEU A 137 -2.14 -3.60 2.53
N GLU A 138 -2.27 -2.78 3.59
CA GLU A 138 -1.42 -2.82 4.78
C GLU A 138 -1.36 -4.23 5.37
N SER A 139 -2.52 -4.88 5.56
CA SER A 139 -2.59 -6.23 6.13
C SER A 139 -1.88 -7.28 5.25
N ALA A 140 -2.03 -7.19 3.93
CA ALA A 140 -1.37 -8.11 3.00
C ALA A 140 0.15 -7.88 2.99
N VAL A 141 0.57 -6.62 2.91
CA VAL A 141 1.98 -6.23 2.87
C VAL A 141 2.69 -6.55 4.19
N ASP A 142 2.04 -6.37 5.34
CA ASP A 142 2.57 -6.74 6.66
C ASP A 142 2.97 -8.23 6.70
N ALA A 143 2.08 -9.11 6.24
CA ALA A 143 2.34 -10.54 6.15
C ALA A 143 3.50 -10.86 5.19
N TYR A 144 3.58 -10.17 4.06
CA TYR A 144 4.64 -10.40 3.07
C TYR A 144 6.00 -9.92 3.55
N PHE A 145 6.07 -8.72 4.12
CA PHE A 145 7.28 -8.17 4.71
C PHE A 145 7.78 -9.02 5.87
N TYR A 146 6.89 -9.55 6.71
CA TYR A 146 7.28 -10.50 7.75
C TYR A 146 8.00 -11.73 7.18
N ASN A 147 7.48 -12.31 6.09
CA ASN A 147 8.12 -13.45 5.42
C ASN A 147 9.46 -13.07 4.78
N ILE A 148 9.55 -11.96 4.05
CA ILE A 148 10.80 -11.51 3.39
C ILE A 148 11.87 -11.18 4.42
N ILE A 149 11.53 -10.44 5.49
CA ILE A 149 12.47 -10.10 6.56
C ILE A 149 13.06 -11.38 7.18
N GLY A 150 12.23 -12.42 7.33
CA GLY A 150 12.66 -13.73 7.82
C GLY A 150 13.67 -14.46 6.92
N LEU A 151 13.82 -14.05 5.66
CA LEU A 151 14.79 -14.63 4.74
C LEU A 151 16.20 -14.04 4.91
N PHE A 152 16.33 -12.83 5.46
CA PHE A 152 17.63 -12.25 5.74
C PHE A 152 18.23 -12.88 7.01
N PRO A 153 19.53 -13.23 7.03
CA PRO A 153 20.21 -13.66 8.23
C PRO A 153 20.04 -12.65 9.37
N ALA A 154 19.82 -13.13 10.60
CA ALA A 154 19.52 -12.26 11.75
C ALA A 154 20.67 -11.28 12.10
N ASN A 155 21.89 -11.58 11.67
CA ASN A 155 23.07 -10.71 11.82
C ASN A 155 23.33 -9.83 10.59
N SER A 156 22.54 -9.96 9.52
CA SER A 156 22.62 -9.12 8.32
C SER A 156 22.10 -7.71 8.60
N SER A 157 22.77 -6.71 8.02
CA SER A 157 22.30 -5.32 8.09
C SER A 157 20.97 -5.13 7.35
N TYR A 158 20.68 -5.96 6.35
CA TYR A 158 19.43 -5.91 5.60
C TYR A 158 18.23 -6.30 6.46
N ASN A 159 18.37 -7.26 7.38
CA ASN A 159 17.31 -7.61 8.32
C ASN A 159 16.89 -6.40 9.17
N ALA A 160 17.86 -5.68 9.74
CA ALA A 160 17.58 -4.49 10.56
C ALA A 160 16.99 -3.34 9.72
N GLN A 161 17.52 -3.10 8.52
CA GLN A 161 17.02 -2.05 7.64
C GLN A 161 15.60 -2.34 7.14
N ALA A 162 15.31 -3.57 6.74
CA ALA A 162 13.99 -3.98 6.27
C ALA A 162 12.92 -3.82 7.37
N ASN A 163 13.24 -4.16 8.63
CA ASN A 163 12.37 -3.90 9.77
C ASN A 163 12.08 -2.39 9.97
N ASN A 164 13.11 -1.55 9.86
CA ASN A 164 12.92 -0.10 9.99
C ASN A 164 12.05 0.48 8.87
N GLN A 165 12.23 -0.01 7.64
CA GLN A 165 11.42 0.36 6.48
C GLN A 165 9.97 -0.09 6.62
N LYS A 166 9.74 -1.31 7.12
CA LYS A 166 8.40 -1.79 7.43
C LYS A 166 7.66 -0.84 8.39
N ALA A 167 8.31 -0.43 9.48
CA ALA A 167 7.71 0.50 10.44
C ALA A 167 7.35 1.87 9.83
N GLN A 168 8.09 2.30 8.79
CA GLN A 168 7.75 3.50 8.02
C GLN A 168 6.47 3.27 7.21
N VAL A 169 6.33 2.12 6.55
CA VAL A 169 5.10 1.78 5.80
C VAL A 169 3.89 1.76 6.73
N ASP A 170 3.99 1.11 7.89
CA ASP A 170 2.91 1.08 8.90
C ASP A 170 2.49 2.52 9.30
N THR A 171 3.48 3.42 9.48
CA THR A 171 3.23 4.83 9.81
C THR A 171 2.54 5.59 8.68
N HIS A 172 2.98 5.40 7.43
CA HIS A 172 2.39 6.08 6.27
C HIS A 172 0.97 5.56 5.96
N CYS A 173 0.71 4.26 6.12
CA CYS A 173 -0.64 3.70 6.01
C CYS A 173 -1.58 4.32 7.03
N PHE A 174 -1.15 4.42 8.29
CA PHE A 174 -1.91 5.10 9.34
C PHE A 174 -2.20 6.57 8.98
N GLN A 175 -1.21 7.32 8.50
CA GLN A 175 -1.37 8.72 8.11
C GLN A 175 -2.33 8.89 6.94
N ALA A 176 -2.21 8.04 5.91
CA ALA A 176 -3.10 8.05 4.75
C ALA A 176 -4.55 7.79 5.15
N ILE A 177 -4.81 6.80 6.01
CA ILE A 177 -6.14 6.53 6.56
C ILE A 177 -6.66 7.73 7.35
N TRP A 178 -5.85 8.26 8.26
CA TRP A 178 -6.24 9.34 9.16
C TRP A 178 -6.58 10.62 8.41
N ALA A 179 -5.93 10.89 7.27
CA ALA A 179 -6.22 12.06 6.44
C ALA A 179 -7.68 12.14 5.98
N PHE A 180 -8.36 11.01 5.79
CA PHE A 180 -9.78 10.94 5.41
C PHE A 180 -10.76 11.08 6.61
N ASP A 181 -10.25 11.02 7.85
CA ASP A 181 -11.05 11.23 9.06
C ASP A 181 -11.01 12.69 9.54
N VAL A 182 -9.99 13.46 9.17
CA VAL A 182 -9.76 14.84 9.66
C VAL A 182 -10.84 15.83 9.20
N GLY A 183 -11.54 15.58 8.09
CA GLY A 183 -12.63 16.42 7.58
C GLY A 183 -13.77 16.64 8.60
N GLU A 184 -14.06 15.66 9.46
CA GLU A 184 -15.11 15.76 10.47
C GLU A 184 -14.74 16.68 11.65
N GLY A 185 -13.45 16.73 12.02
CA GLY A 185 -12.97 17.50 13.16
C GLY A 185 -13.11 19.02 12.98
N ASN A 186 -13.02 19.50 11.75
CA ASN A 186 -13.19 20.92 11.43
C ASN A 186 -14.64 21.33 11.16
N GLN A 187 -15.47 20.45 10.58
CA GLN A 187 -16.91 20.72 10.43
C GLN A 187 -17.65 20.69 11.79
N SER A 188 -17.31 19.75 12.68
CA SER A 188 -17.92 19.65 14.01
C SER A 188 -17.55 20.83 14.94
N ARG A 189 -16.37 21.44 14.74
CA ARG A 189 -15.93 22.66 15.44
C ARG A 189 -16.61 23.94 14.96
N SER A 190 -17.12 23.96 13.73
CA SER A 190 -17.80 25.12 13.13
C SER A 190 -19.21 25.33 13.73
N ASP A 191 -19.93 24.25 14.04
CA ASP A 191 -21.36 24.37 14.43
C ASP A 191 -21.65 24.32 15.94
N SER A 192 -20.64 24.19 16.80
CA SER A 192 -20.90 24.11 18.24
C SER A 192 -19.78 24.63 19.14
N SER A 193 -19.31 25.85 18.89
CA SER A 193 -18.52 26.52 19.93
C SER A 193 -19.36 26.69 21.21
N LEU A 194 -18.85 26.24 22.36
CA LEU A 194 -19.50 26.47 23.67
C LEU A 194 -19.75 27.97 23.93
N HIS A 195 -19.02 28.84 23.22
CA HIS A 195 -19.15 30.29 23.24
C HIS A 195 -20.48 30.78 22.62
N SER A 196 -20.93 30.21 21.50
CA SER A 196 -22.22 30.56 20.90
C SER A 196 -23.41 30.03 21.74
N ARG A 197 -23.24 28.92 22.46
CA ARG A 197 -24.24 28.43 23.43
C ARG A 197 -24.37 29.32 24.67
N TRP A 198 -23.30 29.97 25.12
CA TRP A 198 -23.34 30.88 26.28
C TRP A 198 -24.05 32.19 25.96
N LEU A 199 -23.80 32.78 24.79
CA LEU A 199 -24.46 34.02 24.34
C LEU A 199 -25.97 33.86 24.16
N ARG A 200 -26.44 32.66 23.80
CA ARG A 200 -27.87 32.37 23.62
C ARG A 200 -28.63 32.13 24.93
N ARG A 201 -27.94 32.02 26.07
CA ARG A 201 -28.53 31.79 27.40
C ARG A 201 -28.57 33.03 28.29
N GLY A 202 -27.95 34.13 27.87
CA GLY A 202 -27.90 35.41 28.60
C GLY A 202 -28.90 36.47 28.11
N SER A 203 -29.85 36.10 27.26
CA SER A 203 -30.84 37.03 26.65
C SER A 203 -32.29 36.68 26.99
N ALA A 204 -32.53 36.06 28.14
CA ALA A 204 -33.85 35.88 28.73
C ALA A 204 -33.97 36.63 30.06
#